data_AF-A0A3A6JDR9-F1
#
_entry.id   AF-A0A3A6JDR9-F1
#
_cell.length_a   1.000
_cell.length_b   1.000
_cell.length_c   1.000
_cell.angle_alpha   90.00
_cell.angle_beta   90.00
_cell.angle_gamma   90.00
#
_symmetry.space_group_name_H-M   'P 1'
#
loop_
_entity.id
_entity.type
_entity.pdbx_description
1 polymer ?
#
loop_
_entity_poly.entity_id
_entity_poly.type
_entity_poly.pdbx_seq_one_letter_code
_entity_poly.pdbx_strand_id
1 'polypeptide(L)'
;MEHKNAERYSGKVYRLFELLGHTEGQLYIAEIAVLITLLIGTAVYILLLRVLPDTSWLEGCQIRRFTGVICPACGTTRAVLAMLHGHILTAMYYHVATVYLACICIIYLVGNTIRLATNGRTPLVRFRLWYVYVWLGLFVVSYVVKLVVPGYII
;
A
#
# COMPACT_ATOMS: atom_id res chain seq x y z
N MET A 1 25.99 7.61 -24.34
CA MET A 1 25.61 8.25 -23.05
C MET A 1 24.95 7.26 -22.08
N GLU A 2 24.33 6.17 -22.56
CA GLU A 2 23.66 5.16 -21.72
C GLU A 2 24.61 4.35 -20.81
N HIS A 3 25.82 4.00 -21.29
CA HIS A 3 26.80 3.23 -20.49
C HIS A 3 27.20 3.92 -19.17
N LYS A 4 27.42 5.25 -19.18
CA LYS A 4 27.76 6.02 -17.97
C LYS A 4 26.59 6.10 -16.98
N ASN A 5 25.35 6.06 -17.47
CA ASN A 5 24.15 6.07 -16.63
C ASN A 5 23.90 4.70 -15.98
N ALA A 6 24.18 3.60 -16.69
CA ALA A 6 24.06 2.25 -16.16
C ALA A 6 25.03 2.00 -14.98
N GLU A 7 26.30 2.40 -15.10
CA GLU A 7 27.28 2.34 -13.99
C GLU A 7 26.83 3.19 -12.79
N ARG A 8 26.31 4.40 -13.06
CA ARG A 8 25.87 5.31 -12.00
C ARG A 8 24.61 4.81 -11.27
N TYR A 9 23.69 4.17 -11.97
CA TYR A 9 22.53 3.52 -11.37
C TYR A 9 22.94 2.31 -10.54
N SER A 10 23.82 1.47 -11.09
CA SER A 10 24.39 0.32 -10.40
C SER A 10 25.02 0.73 -9.07
N GLY A 11 25.90 1.75 -9.06
CA GLY A 11 26.53 2.24 -7.82
C GLY A 11 25.56 2.78 -6.76
N LYS A 12 24.45 3.40 -7.16
CA LYS A 12 23.40 3.85 -6.22
C LYS A 12 22.62 2.69 -5.62
N VAL A 13 22.27 1.70 -6.45
CA VAL A 13 21.56 0.49 -6.00
C VAL A 13 22.43 -0.34 -5.06
N TYR A 14 23.72 -0.51 -5.36
CA TYR A 14 24.65 -1.20 -4.45
C TYR A 14 24.78 -0.47 -3.10
N ARG A 15 24.92 0.86 -3.10
CA ARG A 15 24.95 1.66 -1.86
C ARG A 15 23.67 1.53 -1.05
N LEU A 16 22.51 1.46 -1.71
CA LEU A 16 21.21 1.24 -1.05
C LEU A 16 21.23 -0.09 -0.29
N PHE A 17 21.65 -1.17 -0.95
CA PHE A 17 21.75 -2.50 -0.34
C PHE A 17 22.83 -2.59 0.75
N GLU A 18 23.94 -1.87 0.60
CA GLU A 18 24.99 -1.78 1.62
C GLU A 18 24.48 -1.09 2.90
N LEU A 19 23.72 -0.01 2.75
CA LEU A 19 23.14 0.69 3.88
C LEU A 19 22.05 -0.16 4.54
N LEU A 20 21.03 -0.57 3.78
CA LEU A 20 19.81 -1.19 4.33
C LEU A 20 19.96 -2.70 4.62
N GLY A 21 20.86 -3.39 3.95
CA GLY A 21 20.91 -4.85 3.91
C GLY A 21 20.05 -5.43 2.79
N HIS A 22 20.34 -6.66 2.38
CA HIS A 22 19.69 -7.30 1.23
C HIS A 22 18.16 -7.40 1.38
N THR A 23 17.69 -7.94 2.50
CA THR A 23 16.26 -8.16 2.75
C THR A 23 15.49 -6.85 2.89
N GLU A 24 16.04 -5.91 3.66
CA GLU A 24 15.38 -4.64 3.94
C GLU A 24 15.34 -3.73 2.70
N GLY A 25 16.42 -3.77 1.90
CA GLY A 25 16.52 -3.07 0.62
C GLY A 25 15.54 -3.63 -0.42
N GLN A 26 15.35 -4.95 -0.47
CA GLN A 26 14.33 -5.57 -1.32
C GLN A 26 12.92 -5.11 -0.92
N LEU A 27 12.63 -5.06 0.37
CA LEU A 27 11.33 -4.59 0.87
C LEU A 27 11.09 -3.12 0.53
N TYR A 28 12.10 -2.27 0.70
CA TYR A 28 12.02 -0.85 0.34
C TYR A 28 11.79 -0.62 -1.15
N ILE A 29 12.47 -1.38 -2.03
CA ILE A 29 12.24 -1.32 -3.47
C ILE A 29 10.82 -1.79 -3.81
N ALA A 30 10.34 -2.85 -3.17
CA ALA A 30 8.98 -3.36 -3.37
C ALA A 30 7.92 -2.32 -2.96
N GLU A 31 8.10 -1.63 -1.83
CA GLU A 31 7.21 -0.53 -1.41
C GLU A 31 7.16 0.60 -2.44
N ILE A 32 8.31 1.05 -2.94
CA ILE A 32 8.38 2.08 -3.98
C ILE A 32 7.69 1.61 -5.27
N ALA A 33 7.94 0.37 -5.69
CA ALA A 33 7.31 -0.18 -6.89
C ALA A 33 5.78 -0.21 -6.75
N VAL A 34 5.25 -0.65 -5.61
CA VAL A 34 3.81 -0.65 -5.31
C VAL A 34 3.23 0.77 -5.35
N LEU A 35 3.91 1.75 -4.74
CA LEU A 35 3.47 3.15 -4.79
C LEU A 35 3.42 3.69 -6.22
N ILE A 36 4.44 3.42 -7.03
CA ILE A 36 4.48 3.83 -8.44
C ILE A 36 3.32 3.19 -9.22
N THR A 37 3.09 1.88 -9.06
CA THR A 37 1.98 1.19 -9.71
C THR A 37 0.62 1.76 -9.28
N LEU A 38 0.43 2.08 -8.00
CA LEU A 38 -0.79 2.70 -7.49
C LEU A 38 -1.02 4.10 -8.09
N LEU A 39 0.04 4.93 -8.17
CA LEU A 39 -0.04 6.27 -8.77
C LEU A 39 -0.38 6.20 -10.26
N ILE A 40 0.28 5.30 -11.01
CA ILE A 40 -0.01 5.08 -12.43
C ILE A 40 -1.44 4.59 -12.61
N GLY A 41 -1.87 3.59 -11.84
CA GLY A 41 -3.23 3.05 -11.90
C GLY A 41 -4.29 4.12 -11.61
N THR A 42 -4.04 4.99 -10.63
CA THR A 42 -4.93 6.12 -10.30
C THR A 42 -4.96 7.16 -11.42
N ALA A 43 -3.81 7.50 -12.00
CA ALA A 43 -3.72 8.44 -13.12
C ALA A 43 -4.44 7.91 -14.37
N VAL A 44 -4.26 6.63 -14.70
CA VAL A 44 -4.97 5.94 -15.78
C VAL A 44 -6.48 5.91 -15.50
N TYR A 45 -6.88 5.60 -14.26
CA TYR A 45 -8.29 5.62 -13.85
C TYR A 45 -8.91 7.01 -14.06
N ILE A 46 -8.25 8.08 -13.61
CA ILE A 46 -8.72 9.46 -13.81
C ILE A 46 -8.79 9.80 -15.30
N LEU A 47 -7.78 9.42 -16.09
CA LEU A 47 -7.76 9.67 -17.53
C LEU A 47 -8.93 8.96 -18.23
N LEU A 48 -9.19 7.70 -17.89
CA LEU A 48 -10.33 6.93 -18.40
C LEU A 48 -11.66 7.59 -18.05
N LEU A 49 -11.81 8.10 -16.82
CA LEU A 49 -13.02 8.84 -16.41
C LEU A 49 -13.25 10.13 -17.20
N ARG A 50 -12.19 10.75 -17.75
CA ARG A 50 -12.29 11.98 -18.56
C ARG A 50 -12.57 11.70 -20.04
N VAL A 51 -12.22 10.53 -20.54
CA VAL A 51 -12.34 10.14 -21.95
C VAL A 51 -13.63 9.36 -22.21
N LEU A 52 -14.12 8.59 -21.24
CA LEU A 52 -15.34 7.78 -21.39
C LEU A 52 -16.58 8.53 -20.88
N PRO A 53 -17.61 8.74 -21.72
CA PRO A 53 -18.82 9.50 -21.35
C PRO A 53 -19.77 8.74 -20.42
N ASP A 54 -19.70 7.40 -20.37
CA ASP A 54 -20.51 6.54 -19.51
C ASP A 54 -19.63 5.73 -18.56
N THR A 55 -19.40 6.24 -17.36
CA THR A 55 -18.59 5.59 -16.32
C THR A 55 -19.43 4.94 -15.22
N SER A 56 -20.74 4.84 -15.40
CA SER A 56 -21.70 4.19 -14.49
C SER A 56 -21.39 2.71 -14.20
N TRP A 57 -20.61 2.06 -15.06
CA TRP A 57 -20.08 0.69 -14.91
C TRP A 57 -18.89 0.61 -13.95
N LEU A 58 -18.18 1.72 -13.72
CA LEU A 58 -17.06 1.85 -12.79
C LEU A 58 -17.54 2.19 -11.37
N GLU A 59 -18.73 2.78 -11.24
CA GLU A 59 -19.33 3.17 -9.97
C GLU A 59 -19.92 1.94 -9.26
N GLY A 60 -19.07 1.24 -8.51
CA GLY A 60 -19.49 0.15 -7.62
C GLY A 60 -18.63 -1.10 -7.74
N CYS A 61 -18.51 -1.84 -6.63
CA CYS A 61 -17.77 -3.10 -6.57
C CYS A 61 -18.48 -4.15 -7.44
N GLN A 62 -18.04 -4.33 -8.69
CA GLN A 62 -18.66 -5.26 -9.66
C GLN A 62 -18.73 -6.69 -9.12
N ILE A 63 -17.75 -7.09 -8.29
CA ILE A 63 -17.72 -8.39 -7.62
C ILE A 63 -18.95 -8.58 -6.73
N ARG A 64 -19.31 -7.57 -5.91
CA ARG A 64 -20.53 -7.63 -5.08
C ARG A 64 -21.79 -7.70 -5.95
N ARG A 65 -21.80 -6.96 -7.07
CA ARG A 65 -22.94 -6.93 -8.01
C ARG A 65 -23.17 -8.26 -8.72
N PHE A 66 -22.10 -8.96 -9.09
CA PHE A 66 -22.17 -10.25 -9.80
C PHE A 66 -22.27 -11.46 -8.86
N THR A 67 -21.61 -11.43 -7.70
CA THR A 67 -21.52 -12.62 -6.81
C THR A 67 -22.36 -12.50 -5.53
N GLY A 68 -22.83 -11.31 -5.17
CA GLY A 68 -23.49 -11.06 -3.89
C GLY A 68 -22.55 -11.09 -2.67
N VAL A 69 -21.27 -11.45 -2.86
CA VAL A 69 -20.29 -11.59 -1.77
C VAL A 69 -19.62 -10.24 -1.49
N ILE A 70 -19.42 -9.95 -0.20
CA ILE A 70 -18.68 -8.77 0.26
C ILE A 70 -17.20 -8.96 -0.08
N CYS A 71 -16.70 -8.21 -1.06
CA CYS A 71 -15.29 -8.23 -1.41
C CYS A 71 -14.46 -7.41 -0.39
N PRO A 72 -13.52 -8.03 0.36
CA PRO A 72 -12.69 -7.29 1.32
C PRO A 72 -11.78 -6.29 0.62
N ALA A 73 -11.38 -6.57 -0.64
CA ALA A 73 -10.52 -5.67 -1.41
C ALA A 73 -11.20 -4.32 -1.68
N CYS A 74 -12.49 -4.29 -1.99
CA CYS A 74 -13.25 -3.05 -2.19
C CYS A 74 -13.29 -2.19 -0.90
N GLY A 75 -13.39 -2.83 0.28
CA GLY A 75 -13.33 -2.17 1.58
C GLY A 75 -11.95 -1.60 1.90
N THR A 76 -10.89 -2.33 1.56
CA THR A 76 -9.50 -1.85 1.64
C THR A 76 -9.30 -0.62 0.76
N THR A 77 -9.80 -0.61 -0.48
CA THR A 77 -9.68 0.54 -1.39
C THR A 77 -10.37 1.79 -0.81
N ARG A 78 -11.56 1.65 -0.22
CA ARG A 78 -12.26 2.76 0.46
C ARG A 78 -11.52 3.25 1.69
N ALA A 79 -10.92 2.33 2.46
CA ALA A 79 -10.09 2.70 3.61
C ALA A 79 -8.85 3.50 3.17
N VAL A 80 -8.15 3.06 2.12
CA VAL A 80 -7.01 3.79 1.54
C VAL A 80 -7.44 5.17 1.04
N LEU A 81 -8.57 5.26 0.33
CA LEU A 81 -9.08 6.52 -0.17
C LEU A 81 -9.46 7.48 0.97
N ALA A 82 -10.04 6.97 2.07
CA ALA A 82 -10.31 7.75 3.26
C ALA A 82 -9.02 8.24 3.94
N MET A 83 -7.97 7.40 4.01
CA MET A 83 -6.65 7.82 4.50
C MET A 83 -6.04 8.92 3.63
N LEU A 84 -6.18 8.82 2.31
CA LEU A 84 -5.64 9.78 1.36
C LEU A 84 -6.33 11.16 1.47
N HIS A 85 -7.62 11.17 1.84
CA HIS A 85 -8.35 12.41 2.17
C HIS A 85 -8.12 12.89 3.62
N GLY A 86 -7.27 12.21 4.40
CA GLY A 86 -6.99 12.58 5.80
C GLY A 86 -8.01 12.09 6.82
N HIS A 87 -9.00 11.29 6.40
CA HIS A 87 -10.05 10.75 7.27
C HIS A 87 -9.64 9.41 7.89
N ILE A 88 -8.70 9.44 8.84
CA ILE A 88 -8.14 8.25 9.48
C ILE A 88 -9.20 7.46 10.27
N LEU A 89 -10.08 8.14 11.00
CA LEU A 89 -11.17 7.47 11.74
C LEU A 89 -12.09 6.69 10.80
N THR A 90 -12.45 7.30 9.66
CA THR A 90 -13.28 6.66 8.64
C THR A 90 -12.55 5.47 8.01
N ALA A 91 -11.23 5.56 7.81
CA ALA A 91 -10.42 4.45 7.33
C ALA A 91 -10.38 3.28 8.32
N MET A 92 -10.25 3.55 9.64
CA MET A 92 -10.31 2.51 10.67
C MET A 92 -11.67 1.83 10.71
N TYR A 93 -12.74 2.61 10.55
CA TYR A 93 -14.11 2.10 10.46
C TYR A 93 -14.32 1.18 9.24
N TYR A 94 -13.65 1.48 8.11
CA TYR A 94 -13.67 0.60 6.95
C TYR A 94 -12.81 -0.66 7.14
N HIS A 95 -11.56 -0.53 7.56
CA HIS A 95 -10.67 -1.68 7.71
C HIS A 95 -9.44 -1.36 8.59
N VAL A 96 -9.49 -1.77 9.86
CA VAL A 96 -8.38 -1.55 10.82
C VAL A 96 -7.05 -2.15 10.32
N ALA A 97 -7.09 -3.33 9.69
CA ALA A 97 -5.87 -3.93 9.14
C ALA A 97 -5.21 -3.07 8.05
N THR A 98 -5.99 -2.31 7.28
CA THR A 98 -5.44 -1.41 6.24
C THR A 98 -4.71 -0.23 6.87
N VAL A 99 -5.27 0.34 7.93
CA VAL A 99 -4.62 1.43 8.69
C VAL A 99 -3.33 0.93 9.35
N TYR A 100 -3.37 -0.26 9.97
CA TYR A 100 -2.18 -0.87 10.56
C TYR A 100 -1.05 -1.07 9.53
N LEU A 101 -1.37 -1.63 8.36
CA LEU A 101 -0.39 -1.82 7.29
C LEU A 101 0.17 -0.50 6.79
N ALA A 102 -0.69 0.49 6.55
CA ALA A 102 -0.28 1.81 6.10
C ALA A 102 0.68 2.47 7.09
N CYS A 103 0.41 2.38 8.40
CA CYS A 103 1.32 2.90 9.43
C CYS A 103 2.71 2.23 9.36
N ILE A 104 2.77 0.90 9.23
CA ILE A 104 4.05 0.17 9.15
C ILE A 104 4.82 0.58 7.90
N CYS A 105 4.16 0.60 6.74
CA CYS A 105 4.78 1.01 5.49
C CYS A 105 5.30 2.46 5.56
N ILE A 106 4.54 3.39 6.16
CA ILE A 106 5.00 4.78 6.32
C ILE A 106 6.25 4.85 7.22
N ILE A 107 6.25 4.15 8.36
CA ILE A 107 7.39 4.13 9.27
C ILE A 107 8.63 3.56 8.57
N TYR A 108 8.45 2.49 7.82
CA TYR A 108 9.52 1.79 7.11
C TYR A 108 10.08 2.63 5.96
N LEU A 109 9.21 3.16 5.11
CA LEU A 109 9.57 4.05 4.01
C LEU A 109 10.28 5.30 4.52
N VAL A 110 9.72 5.99 5.52
CA VAL A 110 10.29 7.23 6.08
C VAL A 110 11.60 6.93 6.81
N GLY A 111 11.65 5.92 7.67
CA GLY A 111 12.85 5.54 8.41
C GLY A 111 14.02 5.19 7.48
N ASN A 112 13.74 4.40 6.44
CA ASN A 112 14.75 3.99 5.46
C ASN A 112 15.14 5.11 4.49
N THR A 113 14.19 5.97 4.11
CA THR A 113 14.48 7.19 3.33
C THR A 113 15.38 8.14 4.12
N ILE A 114 15.07 8.40 5.39
CA ILE A 114 15.90 9.23 6.27
C ILE A 114 17.29 8.61 6.43
N ARG A 115 17.37 7.29 6.58
CA ARG A 115 18.65 6.60 6.71
C ARG A 115 19.49 6.70 5.45
N LEU A 116 18.87 6.62 4.27
CA LEU A 116 19.54 6.84 3.00
C LEU A 116 19.99 8.30 2.84
N ALA A 117 19.14 9.26 3.22
CA ALA A 117 19.44 10.69 3.17
C ALA A 117 20.55 11.11 4.16
N THR A 118 20.60 10.46 5.32
CA THR A 118 21.60 10.70 6.37
C THR A 118 22.83 9.79 6.24
N ASN A 119 22.91 8.99 5.18
CA ASN A 119 24.01 8.06 4.89
C ASN A 119 24.34 7.12 6.06
N GLY A 120 23.31 6.56 6.72
CA GLY A 120 23.45 5.55 7.76
C GLY A 120 23.51 6.05 9.21
N ARG A 121 23.32 7.36 9.47
CA ARG A 121 23.38 7.93 10.83
C ARG A 121 22.20 7.57 11.72
N THR A 122 21.06 7.19 11.15
CA THR A 122 19.89 6.71 11.90
C THR A 122 19.89 5.19 12.03
N PRO A 123 19.23 4.65 13.07
CA PRO A 123 19.06 3.21 13.21
C PRO A 123 18.23 2.65 12.04
N LEU A 124 18.59 1.45 11.59
CA LEU A 124 17.84 0.71 10.58
C LEU A 124 16.54 0.19 11.20
N VAL A 125 15.40 0.52 10.58
CA VAL A 125 14.11 -0.09 10.91
C VAL A 125 14.12 -1.48 10.32
N ARG A 126 14.20 -2.51 11.17
CA ARG A 126 14.19 -3.91 10.71
C ARG A 126 12.77 -4.42 10.59
N PHE A 127 12.45 -4.98 9.44
CA PHE A 127 11.25 -5.73 9.23
C PHE A 127 11.31 -7.05 10.02
N ARG A 128 10.22 -7.39 10.69
CA ARG A 128 10.10 -8.66 11.40
C ARG A 128 8.78 -9.30 11.04
N LEU A 129 8.82 -10.61 10.74
CA LEU A 129 7.68 -11.36 10.19
C LEU A 129 6.42 -11.32 11.05
N TRP A 130 6.56 -11.10 12.37
CA TRP A 130 5.43 -10.92 13.28
C TRP A 130 4.47 -9.79 12.86
N TYR A 131 4.96 -8.73 12.21
CA TYR A 131 4.11 -7.66 11.69
C TYR A 131 3.10 -8.18 10.66
N VAL A 132 3.53 -9.13 9.80
CA VAL A 132 2.68 -9.78 8.81
C VAL A 132 1.65 -10.67 9.49
N TYR A 133 2.06 -11.44 10.50
CA TYR A 133 1.13 -12.30 11.24
C TYR A 133 0.05 -11.49 11.97
N VAL A 134 0.43 -10.37 12.60
CA VAL A 134 -0.52 -9.45 13.25
C VAL A 134 -1.46 -8.85 12.21
N TRP A 135 -0.94 -8.37 11.08
CA TRP A 135 -1.75 -7.85 10.00
C TRP A 135 -2.74 -8.89 9.46
N LEU A 136 -2.28 -10.12 9.22
CA LEU A 136 -3.10 -11.22 8.73
C LEU A 136 -4.20 -11.57 9.74
N GLY A 137 -3.86 -11.62 11.03
CA GLY A 137 -4.84 -11.80 12.12
C GLY A 137 -5.90 -10.71 12.11
N LEU A 138 -5.49 -9.44 12.07
CA LEU A 138 -6.42 -8.30 11.98
C LEU A 138 -7.28 -8.35 10.72
N PHE A 139 -6.71 -8.79 9.60
CA PHE A 139 -7.42 -8.93 8.33
C PHE A 139 -8.50 -10.01 8.40
N VAL A 140 -8.15 -11.21 8.88
CA VAL A 140 -9.08 -12.32 9.06
C VAL A 140 -10.17 -11.95 10.06
N VAL A 141 -9.82 -11.35 11.20
CA VAL A 141 -10.81 -10.91 12.21
C VAL A 141 -11.75 -9.87 11.61
N SER A 142 -11.23 -8.85 10.92
CA SER A 142 -12.05 -7.82 10.26
C SER A 142 -12.98 -8.40 9.19
N TYR A 143 -12.51 -9.43 8.48
CA TYR A 143 -13.30 -10.14 7.47
C TYR A 143 -14.42 -10.99 8.11
N VAL A 144 -14.09 -11.78 9.13
CA VAL A 144 -15.04 -12.64 9.84
C VAL A 144 -16.11 -11.81 10.55
N VAL A 145 -15.74 -10.70 11.20
CA VAL A 145 -16.71 -9.79 11.83
C VAL A 145 -17.75 -9.29 10.83
N LYS A 146 -17.32 -8.92 9.61
CA LYS A 146 -18.23 -8.48 8.54
C LYS A 146 -19.08 -9.61 7.97
N LEU A 147 -18.62 -10.85 8.06
CA LEU A 147 -19.39 -12.03 7.63
C LEU A 147 -20.46 -12.42 8.67
N VAL A 148 -20.15 -12.28 9.97
CA VAL A 148 -21.02 -12.69 11.07
C VAL A 148 -22.08 -11.64 11.43
N VAL A 149 -21.80 -10.35 11.25
CA VAL A 149 -22.75 -9.27 11.56
C VAL A 149 -23.66 -9.00 10.35
N PRO A 150 -24.92 -9.48 10.33
CA PRO A 150 -25.85 -9.27 9.22
C PRO A 150 -26.39 -7.85 9.34
N GLY A 151 -25.74 -6.90 8.65
CA GLY A 151 -26.09 -5.48 8.73
C GLY A 151 -24.90 -4.53 8.58
N TYR A 152 -23.66 -5.02 8.66
CA TYR A 152 -22.47 -4.22 8.34
C TYR A 152 -22.27 -4.16 6.81
N ILE A 153 -23.31 -3.71 6.10
CA ILE A 153 -23.32 -3.56 4.65
C ILE A 153 -22.82 -2.16 4.35
N ILE A 154 -21.52 -2.03 4.10
CA ILE A 154 -20.93 -0.82 3.50
C ILE A 154 -19.98 -1.23 2.38
#